data_AF-A0A940KCU4-F1
#
_entry.id   AF-A0A940KCU4-F1
#
_cell.length_a   1.000
_cell.length_b   1.000
_cell.length_c   1.000
_cell.angle_alpha   90.00
_cell.angle_beta   90.00
_cell.angle_gamma   90.00
#
_symmetry.space_group_name_H-M   'P 1'
#
loop_
_entity.id
_entity.type
_entity.pdbx_description
1 polymer ?
#
loop_
_entity_poly.entity_id
_entity_poly.type
_entity_poly.pdbx_seq_one_letter_code
_entity_poly.pdbx_strand_id
1 'polypeptide(L)'
;MADPKGFLKVTERELPARRPVPVRIMDWKEVYEPGDQAVLRRQASRCMDCGIPFCHQGCPLGNLIPEWNDLTWRGEGRQAIERLHQTNNFP
;
A
#
# COMPACT_ATOMS: atom_id res chain seq x y z
N MET A 1 14.47 -0.82 -3.58
CA MET A 1 13.88 -2.15 -3.37
C MET A 1 13.86 -2.51 -1.90
N ALA A 2 12.66 -2.75 -1.36
CA ALA A 2 12.40 -3.04 0.06
C ALA A 2 13.06 -4.36 0.52
N ASP A 3 12.55 -5.50 0.05
CA ASP A 3 13.15 -6.83 0.27
C ASP A 3 13.26 -7.55 -1.09
N PRO A 4 14.48 -7.84 -1.59
CA PRO A 4 14.68 -8.59 -2.85
C PRO A 4 13.97 -9.94 -2.92
N LYS A 5 13.66 -10.55 -1.76
CA LYS A 5 12.95 -11.83 -1.66
C LYS A 5 11.56 -11.68 -1.03
N GLY A 6 11.09 -10.44 -0.84
CA GLY A 6 9.84 -10.19 -0.12
C GLY A 6 8.62 -10.79 -0.82
N PHE A 7 8.58 -10.74 -2.15
CA PHE A 7 7.53 -11.38 -2.96
C PHE A 7 7.51 -12.92 -2.86
N LEU A 8 8.65 -13.55 -2.52
CA LEU A 8 8.74 -15.00 -2.30
C LEU A 8 8.36 -15.39 -0.86
N LYS A 9 8.64 -14.52 0.11
CA LYS A 9 8.34 -14.77 1.54
C LYS A 9 6.90 -14.43 1.90
N VAL A 10 6.35 -13.39 1.28
CA VAL A 10 5.00 -12.88 1.52
C VAL A 10 4.20 -13.06 0.23
N THR A 11 3.71 -14.28 0.03
CA THR A 11 3.00 -14.65 -1.20
C THR A 11 1.59 -14.09 -1.23
N GLU A 12 0.93 -14.06 -0.07
CA GLU A 12 -0.47 -13.69 0.05
C GLU A 12 -0.71 -12.19 0.18
N ARG A 13 -1.77 -11.73 -0.49
CA ARG A 13 -2.31 -10.39 -0.29
C ARG A 13 -3.19 -10.38 0.95
N GLU A 14 -2.77 -9.58 1.92
CA GLU A 14 -3.55 -9.30 3.12
C GLU A 14 -4.31 -7.98 2.91
N LEU A 15 -5.61 -7.99 3.20
CA LEU A 15 -6.48 -6.80 3.14
C LEU A 15 -6.88 -6.41 4.55
N PRO A 16 -7.19 -5.13 4.80
CA PRO A 16 -7.78 -4.72 6.07
C PRO A 16 -9.07 -5.50 6.35
N ALA A 17 -9.30 -5.80 7.64
CA ALA A 17 -10.53 -6.44 8.07
C ALA A 17 -11.75 -5.57 7.70
N ARG A 18 -12.89 -6.22 7.50
CA ARG A 18 -14.15 -5.55 7.22
C ARG A 18 -15.05 -5.69 8.42
N ARG A 19 -15.76 -4.61 8.76
CA ARG A 19 -16.82 -4.64 9.77
C ARG A 19 -17.87 -5.69 9.40
N PRO A 20 -18.40 -6.46 10.38
CA PRO A 20 -19.42 -7.48 10.13
C PRO A 20 -20.64 -6.93 9.39
N VAL A 21 -21.23 -7.73 8.50
CA VAL A 21 -22.41 -7.33 7.71
C VAL A 21 -23.56 -6.82 8.58
N PRO A 22 -23.96 -7.50 9.67
CA PRO A 22 -25.07 -7.04 10.51
C PRO A 22 -24.83 -5.67 11.16
N VAL A 23 -23.57 -5.26 11.31
CA VAL A 23 -23.19 -3.98 11.93
C VAL A 23 -23.13 -2.87 10.87
N ARG A 24 -22.46 -3.11 9.73
CA ARG A 24 -22.24 -2.07 8.71
C ARG A 24 -23.49 -1.69 7.90
N ILE A 25 -24.58 -2.46 8.00
CA ILE A 25 -25.88 -2.09 7.39
C ILE A 25 -26.70 -1.14 8.26
N MET A 26 -26.26 -0.89 9.51
CA MET A 26 -26.96 -0.05 10.48
C MET A 26 -26.43 1.39 10.52
N ASP A 27 -25.36 1.71 9.78
CA ASP A 27 -24.79 3.05 9.68
C ASP A 27 -24.13 3.30 8.31
N TRP A 28 -23.68 4.55 8.12
CA TRP A 28 -23.01 5.01 6.90
C TRP A 28 -21.50 5.20 7.10
N LYS A 29 -20.91 4.57 8.12
CA LYS A 29 -19.47 4.71 8.41
C LYS A 29 -18.66 3.80 7.48
N GLU A 30 -17.35 4.03 7.44
CA GLU A 30 -16.43 3.22 6.65
C GLU A 30 -16.52 1.72 6.98
N VAL A 31 -16.40 0.89 5.94
CA VAL A 31 -16.55 -0.57 6.02
C VAL A 31 -15.26 -1.27 6.42
N TYR A 32 -14.12 -0.73 6.00
CA TYR A 32 -12.81 -1.26 6.34
C TYR A 32 -12.40 -0.76 7.72
N GLU A 33 -11.77 -1.64 8.48
CA GLU A 33 -11.10 -1.25 9.72
C GLU A 33 -9.72 -0.66 9.39
N PRO A 34 -9.19 0.23 10.24
CA PRO A 34 -7.84 0.76 10.08
C PRO A 34 -6.83 -0.38 9.91
N GLY A 35 -5.99 -0.28 8.87
CA GLY A 35 -4.95 -1.27 8.62
C GLY A 35 -3.85 -1.24 9.69
N ASP A 36 -3.36 -2.42 10.08
CA ASP A 36 -2.21 -2.53 10.95
C ASP A 36 -0.93 -2.11 10.21
N GLN A 37 -0.15 -1.22 10.82
CA GLN A 37 1.13 -0.74 10.29
C GLN A 37 2.13 -1.89 10.04
N ALA A 38 2.12 -2.94 10.87
CA ALA A 38 2.97 -4.11 10.66
C ALA A 38 2.57 -4.88 9.39
N VAL A 39 1.25 -5.03 9.16
CA VAL A 39 0.70 -5.61 7.94
C VAL A 39 1.07 -4.77 6.72
N LEU A 40 0.91 -3.45 6.79
CA LEU A 40 1.24 -2.53 5.69
C LEU A 40 2.74 -2.62 5.32
N ARG A 41 3.63 -2.58 6.31
CA ARG A 41 5.08 -2.78 6.10
C ARG A 41 5.37 -4.12 5.42
N ARG A 42 4.75 -5.20 5.91
CA ARG A 42 4.92 -6.55 5.34
C ARG A 42 4.36 -6.67 3.92
N GLN A 43 3.23 -6.04 3.61
CA GLN A 43 2.68 -6.03 2.25
C GLN A 43 3.52 -5.17 1.30
N ALA A 44 4.06 -4.04 1.77
CA ALA A 44 4.95 -3.19 0.97
C ALA A 44 6.26 -3.90 0.58
N SER A 45 6.74 -4.85 1.40
CA SER A 45 7.94 -5.65 1.08
C SER A 45 7.78 -6.53 -0.17
N ARG A 46 6.55 -6.74 -0.65
CA ARG A 46 6.27 -7.58 -1.82
C ARG A 46 6.63 -6.88 -3.14
N CYS A 47 6.86 -5.57 -3.12
CA CYS A 47 7.29 -4.84 -4.30
C CYS A 47 8.67 -5.34 -4.76
N MET A 48 8.76 -5.75 -6.02
CA MET A 48 9.98 -6.34 -6.59
C MET A 48 10.96 -5.30 -7.17
N ASP A 49 10.60 -4.02 -7.16
CA ASP A 49 11.40 -2.96 -7.79
C ASP A 49 11.83 -3.33 -9.23
N CYS A 50 10.85 -3.64 -10.08
CA CYS A 50 11.00 -4.44 -11.29
C CYS A 50 11.89 -3.86 -12.41
N GLY A 51 12.51 -2.69 -12.22
CA GLY A 51 13.26 -1.94 -13.25
C GLY A 51 12.37 -1.29 -14.32
N ILE A 52 11.38 -2.02 -14.83
CA ILE A 52 10.31 -1.50 -15.71
C ILE A 52 8.99 -1.53 -14.91
N PRO A 53 8.63 -0.45 -14.20
CA PRO A 53 7.47 -0.44 -13.32
C PRO A 53 6.17 -0.29 -14.13
N PHE A 54 5.56 -1.41 -14.53
CA PHE A 54 4.24 -1.40 -15.20
C PHE A 54 3.16 -0.70 -14.36
N CYS A 55 3.30 -0.70 -13.04
CA CYS A 55 2.42 0.02 -12.13
C CYS A 55 2.42 1.55 -12.34
N HIS A 56 3.55 2.16 -12.76
CA HIS A 56 3.59 3.58 -13.11
C HIS A 56 2.70 3.89 -14.31
N GLN A 57 2.76 3.05 -15.34
CA GLN A 57 1.97 3.21 -16.56
C GLN A 57 0.51 2.80 -16.38
N GLY A 58 0.24 1.86 -15.48
CA GLY A 58 -1.12 1.43 -15.14
C GLY A 58 -1.90 2.46 -14.32
N CYS A 59 -1.22 3.41 -13.68
CA CYS A 59 -1.85 4.52 -12.99
C CYS A 59 -1.94 5.75 -13.90
N PRO A 60 -3.13 6.31 -14.18
CA PRO A 60 -3.27 7.48 -15.05
C PRO A 60 -2.59 8.74 -14.51
N LEU A 61 -2.32 8.80 -13.20
CA LEU A 61 -1.61 9.91 -12.57
C LEU A 61 -0.08 9.80 -12.68
N GLY A 62 0.45 8.69 -13.21
CA GLY A 62 1.91 8.47 -13.27
C GLY A 62 2.55 8.30 -11.89
N ASN A 63 1.78 7.74 -10.95
CA ASN A 63 2.17 7.53 -9.56
C ASN A 63 3.47 6.71 -9.43
N LEU A 64 4.42 7.20 -8.62
CA LEU A 64 5.75 6.63 -8.32
C LEU A 64 5.72 5.43 -7.34
N ILE A 65 4.85 4.44 -7.61
CA ILE A 65 4.44 3.36 -6.69
C ILE A 65 5.56 2.59 -5.97
N PRO A 66 6.64 2.16 -6.63
CA PRO A 66 7.74 1.46 -5.97
C PRO A 66 8.41 2.30 -4.87
N GLU A 67 8.42 3.62 -4.99
CA GLU A 67 9.17 4.49 -4.09
C GLU A 67 8.49 4.64 -2.73
N TRP A 68 7.19 4.95 -2.68
CA TRP A 68 6.50 4.98 -1.40
C TRP A 68 6.28 3.59 -0.82
N ASN A 69 6.28 2.52 -1.61
CA ASN A 69 6.34 1.16 -1.06
C ASN A 69 7.67 0.89 -0.34
N ASP A 70 8.81 1.31 -0.92
CA ASP A 70 10.12 1.21 -0.28
C ASP A 70 10.15 1.99 1.04
N LEU A 71 9.68 3.23 1.02
CA LEU A 71 9.60 4.10 2.21
C LEU A 71 8.64 3.53 3.26
N THR A 72 7.48 3.02 2.85
CA THR A 72 6.51 2.37 3.76
C THR A 72 7.13 1.16 4.43
N TRP A 73 7.85 0.31 3.69
CA TRP A 73 8.56 -0.83 4.25
C TRP A 73 9.62 -0.39 5.29
N ARG A 74 10.39 0.67 4.99
CA ARG A 74 11.35 1.28 5.93
C ARG A 74 10.68 1.94 7.14
N GLY A 75 9.36 2.14 7.12
CA GLY A 75 8.60 2.85 8.16
C GLY A 75 8.72 4.36 8.09
N GLU A 76 9.13 4.89 6.95
CA GLU A 76 9.31 6.32 6.69
C GLU A 76 8.00 6.92 6.16
N GLY A 77 6.90 6.74 6.90
CA GLY A 77 5.55 7.08 6.45
C GLY A 77 5.36 8.53 6.04
N ARG A 78 6.08 9.46 6.69
CA ARG A 78 6.11 10.89 6.33
C ARG A 78 6.67 11.14 4.93
N GLN A 79 7.79 10.50 4.59
CA GLN A 79 8.38 10.64 3.27
C GLN A 79 7.54 9.89 2.22
N ALA A 80 6.96 8.76 2.59
CA ALA A 80 6.08 7.99 1.71
C ALA A 80 4.88 8.82 1.24
N ILE A 81 4.21 9.53 2.15
CA ILE A 81 3.07 10.39 1.80
C ILE A 81 3.50 11.63 1.00
N GLU A 82 4.64 12.23 1.34
CA GLU A 82 5.22 13.34 0.55
C GLU A 82 5.53 12.90 -0.88
N ARG A 83 6.05 11.69 -1.08
CA ARG A 83 6.34 11.15 -2.41
C ARG A 83 5.08 10.85 -3.21
N LEU A 84 4.05 10.30 -2.57
CA LEU A 84 2.74 10.05 -3.19
C LEU A 84 2.06 11.36 -3.63
N HIS A 85 2.18 12.42 -2.82
CA HIS A 85 1.61 13.72 -3.14
C HIS A 85 2.25 14.46 -4.32
N GLN A 86 3.43 14.03 -4.78
CA GLN A 86 4.08 14.69 -5.93
C GLN A 86 3.30 14.52 -7.23
N THR A 87 2.51 13.45 -7.35
CA THR A 87 1.72 13.12 -8.53
C THR A 87 0.21 13.10 -8.24
N ASN A 88 -0.19 13.02 -6.97
CA ASN A 88 -1.60 13.00 -6.57
C ASN A 88 -1.93 14.06 -5.50
N ASN A 89 -2.79 15.02 -5.83
CA ASN A 89 -3.27 16.03 -4.90
C ASN A 89 -4.34 15.53 -3.90
N PHE A 90 -4.94 14.37 -4.15
CA PHE A 90 -5.92 13.70 -3.27
C PHE A 90 -5.64 12.17 -3.20
N PRO A 91 -4.56 11.77 -2.50
CA PRO A 91 -4.21 10.36 -2.32
C PRO A 91 -5.14 9.57 -1.41
#